data_AF-A0A5D2YMF6-F1
#
_entry.id   AF-A0A5D2YMF6-F1
#
_cell.length_a   1.000
_cell.length_b   1.000
_cell.length_c   1.000
_cell.angle_alpha   90.00
_cell.angle_beta   90.00
_cell.angle_gamma   90.00
#
_symmetry.space_group_name_H-M   'P 1'
#
loop_
_entity.id
_entity.type
_entity.pdbx_description
1 polymer ?
#
loop_
_entity_poly.entity_id
_entity_poly.type
_entity_poly.pdbx_seq_one_letter_code
_entity_poly.pdbx_strand_id
1 'polypeptide(L)'
;MNSSCIHSTVAKLVFKVGELRLSEFKQAQKVNSLEEKLVESRLEIQQLKNKCRMLEIGFKSRCVEADDFEEEKFQLVDDQPHPAYDASICIVGGFDGCSWLSSLDIYSSSQDMMRTWTTMSFPRSYASAAKFSDALYILGGVDGNLWYDTVESYNPLSNQWTTRPPLNQKKGSFALLPLEDSMFVVGGGNGVECFSEVEMFDPNIGKWMPIQSLLHKRFAPAAAEVHGILYVSGGYNGNSYLKYAIGGFDGNRMVSTVEVFDPRAGSCMMVDSMNNSRGCFGTIVIGEEIHVIGGLRDDKEVLDKVECYKDGEGWQVSNWKAIGKRCCFSVVLV
;
A
#
# COMPACT_ATOMS: atom_id res chain seq x y z
N MET A 1 58.31 43.94 -11.12
CA MET A 1 57.18 42.99 -11.19
C MET A 1 56.54 43.12 -12.58
N ASN A 2 56.56 42.04 -13.37
CA ASN A 2 56.40 42.08 -14.82
C ASN A 2 54.94 42.27 -15.28
N SER A 3 54.71 43.32 -16.10
CA SER A 3 53.45 43.68 -16.78
C SER A 3 52.77 42.51 -17.53
N SER A 4 53.56 41.56 -18.04
CA SER A 4 53.12 40.36 -18.75
C SER A 4 52.28 39.39 -17.89
N CYS A 5 52.60 39.24 -16.60
CA CYS A 5 51.88 38.33 -15.71
C CYS A 5 50.48 38.87 -15.36
N ILE A 6 50.34 40.20 -15.28
CA ILE A 6 49.07 40.87 -14.98
C ILE A 6 48.11 40.73 -16.16
N HIS A 7 48.60 40.91 -17.38
CA HIS A 7 47.80 40.71 -18.60
C HIS A 7 47.25 39.29 -18.72
N SER A 8 48.05 38.27 -18.40
CA SER A 8 47.61 36.87 -18.44
C SER A 8 46.51 36.56 -17.44
N THR A 9 46.60 37.10 -16.21
CA THR A 9 45.59 36.90 -15.17
C THR A 9 44.30 37.65 -15.49
N VAL A 10 44.39 38.88 -15.99
CA VAL A 10 43.23 39.68 -16.43
C VAL A 10 42.49 38.96 -17.56
N ALA A 11 43.21 38.41 -18.55
CA ALA A 11 42.58 37.67 -19.65
C ALA A 11 41.81 36.43 -19.16
N LYS A 12 42.37 35.66 -18.20
CA LYS A 12 41.69 34.49 -17.61
C LYS A 12 40.44 34.89 -16.83
N LEU A 13 40.48 36.00 -16.09
CA LEU A 13 39.31 36.51 -15.35
C LEU A 13 38.21 36.97 -16.30
N VAL A 14 38.55 37.70 -17.37
CA VAL A 14 37.57 38.14 -18.38
C VAL A 14 36.89 36.95 -19.05
N PHE A 15 37.65 35.89 -19.37
CA PHE A 15 37.11 34.65 -19.92
C PHE A 15 36.13 33.98 -18.94
N LYS A 16 36.53 33.81 -17.68
CA LYS A 16 35.69 33.21 -16.63
C LYS A 16 34.40 33.99 -16.39
N VAL A 17 34.48 35.32 -16.40
CA VAL A 17 33.32 36.22 -16.29
C VAL A 17 32.38 36.06 -17.49
N GLY A 18 32.93 35.83 -18.69
CA GLY A 18 32.14 35.49 -19.88
C GLY A 18 31.38 34.17 -19.74
N GLU A 19 32.03 33.12 -19.24
CA GLU A 19 31.39 31.82 -18.97
C GLU A 19 30.28 31.92 -17.92
N LEU A 20 30.53 32.67 -16.83
CA LEU A 20 29.54 32.90 -15.78
C LEU A 20 28.30 33.63 -16.31
N ARG A 21 28.47 34.67 -17.14
CA ARG A 21 27.36 35.39 -17.77
C ARG A 21 26.53 34.49 -18.69
N LEU A 22 27.18 33.58 -19.44
CA LEU A 22 26.48 32.60 -20.27
C LEU A 22 25.70 31.58 -19.43
N SER A 23 26.25 31.15 -18.30
CA SER A 23 25.56 30.25 -17.36
C SER A 23 24.36 30.93 -16.72
N GLU A 24 24.52 32.17 -16.28
CA GLU A 24 23.45 32.99 -15.67
C GLU A 24 22.29 33.21 -16.66
N PHE A 25 22.61 33.51 -17.92
CA PHE A 25 21.61 33.65 -18.98
C PHE A 25 20.83 32.35 -19.23
N LYS A 26 21.50 31.19 -19.30
CA LYS A 26 20.84 29.88 -19.42
C LYS A 26 19.94 29.56 -18.22
N GLN A 27 20.39 29.93 -17.03
CA GLN A 27 19.64 29.72 -15.79
C GLN A 27 18.39 30.60 -15.76
N ALA A 28 18.48 31.87 -16.16
CA ALA A 28 17.35 32.77 -16.29
C ALA A 28 16.31 32.24 -17.31
N GLN A 29 16.75 31.73 -18.47
CA GLN A 29 15.84 31.11 -19.44
C GLN A 29 15.12 29.88 -18.88
N LYS A 30 15.83 29.04 -18.11
CA LYS A 30 15.23 27.86 -17.47
C LYS A 30 14.20 28.25 -16.41
N VAL A 31 14.48 29.29 -15.62
CA VAL A 31 13.54 29.82 -14.62
C VAL A 31 12.28 30.34 -15.30
N ASN A 32 12.40 31.16 -16.34
CA ASN A 32 11.25 31.67 -17.09
C ASN A 32 10.39 30.53 -17.68
N SER A 33 11.03 29.50 -18.26
CA SER A 33 10.31 28.33 -18.78
C SER A 33 9.59 27.52 -17.70
N LEU A 34 10.15 27.44 -16.48
CA LEU A 34 9.50 26.78 -15.35
C LEU A 34 8.35 27.63 -14.79
N GLU A 35 8.48 28.95 -14.77
CA GLU A 35 7.42 29.86 -14.36
C GLU A 35 6.21 29.78 -15.31
N GLU A 36 6.44 29.73 -16.63
CA GLU A 36 5.39 29.52 -17.62
C GLU A 36 4.64 28.19 -17.38
N LYS A 37 5.38 27.09 -17.22
CA LYS A 37 4.78 25.77 -16.92
C LYS A 37 4.02 25.75 -15.59
N LEU A 38 4.50 26.49 -14.59
CA LEU A 38 3.83 26.61 -13.30
C LEU A 38 2.49 27.35 -13.44
N VAL A 39 2.44 28.41 -14.26
CA VAL A 39 1.20 29.14 -14.54
C VAL A 39 0.20 28.26 -15.30
N GLU A 40 0.65 27.51 -16.31
CA GLU A 40 -0.20 26.55 -17.04
C GLU A 40 -0.78 25.48 -16.12
N SER A 41 0.06 24.87 -15.27
CA SER A 41 -0.38 23.86 -14.31
C SER A 41 -1.39 24.43 -13.30
N ARG A 42 -1.19 25.67 -12.83
CA ARG A 42 -2.16 26.34 -11.94
C ARG A 42 -3.52 26.55 -12.62
N LEU A 43 -3.52 26.91 -13.91
CA LEU A 43 -4.76 27.08 -14.67
C LEU A 43 -5.49 25.75 -14.84
N GLU A 44 -4.76 24.67 -15.16
CA GLU A 44 -5.33 23.33 -15.30
C GLU A 44 -5.92 22.81 -13.99
N ILE A 45 -5.21 22.97 -12.87
CA ILE A 45 -5.72 22.64 -11.53
C ILE A 45 -7.00 23.42 -11.22
N GLN A 46 -7.05 24.71 -11.57
CA GLN A 46 -8.25 25.53 -11.35
C GLN A 46 -9.43 25.06 -12.20
N GLN A 47 -9.20 24.67 -13.46
CA GLN A 47 -10.24 24.11 -14.32
C GLN A 47 -10.76 22.78 -13.79
N LEU A 48 -9.86 21.90 -13.30
CA LEU A 48 -10.24 20.64 -12.68
C LEU A 48 -11.04 20.85 -11.40
N LYS A 49 -10.62 21.76 -10.52
CA LYS A 49 -11.39 22.15 -9.32
C LYS A 49 -12.80 22.62 -9.66
N ASN A 50 -12.95 23.42 -10.72
CA ASN A 50 -14.26 23.88 -11.17
C ASN A 50 -15.12 22.71 -11.70
N LYS A 51 -14.54 21.77 -12.46
CA LYS A 51 -15.24 20.56 -12.92
C LYS A 51 -15.68 19.67 -11.76
N CYS A 52 -14.82 19.46 -10.76
CA CYS A 52 -15.17 18.69 -9.56
C CYS A 52 -16.33 19.36 -8.80
N ARG A 53 -16.30 20.68 -8.61
CA ARG A 53 -17.39 21.42 -7.96
C ARG A 53 -18.72 21.28 -8.71
N MET A 54 -18.69 21.28 -10.05
CA MET A 54 -19.91 21.06 -10.87
C MET A 54 -20.47 19.65 -10.70
N LEU A 55 -19.61 18.63 -10.61
CA LEU A 55 -20.01 17.25 -10.38
C LEU A 55 -20.58 17.05 -8.96
N GLU A 56 -20.00 17.70 -7.95
CA GLU A 56 -20.49 17.67 -6.56
C GLU A 56 -21.88 18.31 -6.42
N ILE A 57 -22.15 19.40 -7.14
CA ILE A 57 -23.48 20.03 -7.17
C ILE A 57 -24.49 19.13 -7.90
N GLY A 58 -24.07 18.48 -8.99
CA GLY A 58 -24.90 17.49 -9.70
C GLY A 58 -25.27 16.29 -8.84
N PHE A 59 -24.40 15.91 -7.89
CA PHE A 59 -24.67 14.83 -6.93
C PHE A 59 -25.66 15.26 -5.84
N LYS A 60 -25.54 16.50 -5.32
CA LYS A 60 -26.51 17.05 -4.34
C LYS A 60 -27.91 17.27 -4.92
N SER A 61 -28.01 17.58 -6.21
CA SER A 61 -29.30 17.81 -6.86
C SER A 61 -30.11 16.53 -7.14
N ARG A 62 -29.51 15.34 -6.94
CA ARG A 62 -30.14 14.03 -7.13
C ARG A 62 -30.67 13.40 -5.84
N CYS A 63 -30.48 14.05 -4.69
CA CYS A 63 -30.88 13.54 -3.37
C CYS A 63 -32.15 14.19 -2.80
N VAL A 64 -32.94 14.88 -3.61
CA VAL A 64 -34.27 15.36 -3.24
C VAL A 64 -35.27 14.79 -4.24
N GLU A 65 -35.68 13.54 -4.01
CA GLU A 65 -36.94 12.90 -4.43
C GLU A 65 -36.73 11.36 -4.44
N ALA A 66 -36.96 10.75 -3.27
CA ALA A 66 -37.46 9.37 -3.10
C ALA A 66 -37.52 9.07 -1.59
N ASP A 67 -38.51 9.64 -0.90
CA ASP A 67 -39.11 8.99 0.27
C ASP A 67 -40.02 7.85 -0.23
N ASP A 68 -40.19 6.84 0.63
CA ASP A 68 -41.00 5.62 0.50
C ASP A 68 -40.39 4.48 -0.34
N PHE A 69 -39.93 3.41 0.32
CA PHE A 69 -40.55 2.07 0.28
C PHE A 69 -39.86 1.08 1.24
N GLU A 70 -40.61 0.04 1.61
CA GLU A 70 -40.57 -0.75 2.84
C GLU A 70 -39.39 -1.71 3.07
N GLU A 71 -39.22 -2.09 4.34
CA GLU A 71 -38.42 -3.21 4.84
C GLU A 71 -38.85 -4.55 4.22
N GLU A 72 -38.02 -5.14 3.36
CA GLU A 72 -38.14 -6.57 3.02
C GLU A 72 -37.14 -7.44 3.80
N LYS A 73 -37.72 -8.16 4.76
CA LYS A 73 -37.15 -9.22 5.57
C LYS A 73 -36.96 -10.48 4.72
N PHE A 74 -35.73 -10.81 4.32
CA PHE A 74 -35.49 -12.07 3.60
C PHE A 74 -35.38 -13.27 4.55
N GLN A 75 -36.28 -14.23 4.30
CA GLN A 75 -36.37 -15.54 4.93
C GLN A 75 -35.25 -16.47 4.44
N LEU A 76 -34.86 -17.38 5.34
CA LEU A 76 -33.98 -18.52 5.11
C LEU A 76 -34.52 -19.42 3.98
N VAL A 77 -33.69 -19.72 2.98
CA VAL A 77 -33.98 -20.75 1.97
C VAL A 77 -32.83 -21.76 1.92
N ASP A 78 -33.14 -22.89 2.54
CA ASP A 78 -32.84 -24.30 2.22
C ASP A 78 -31.42 -24.81 1.89
N ASP A 79 -31.10 -25.91 2.57
CA ASP A 79 -29.89 -26.73 2.50
C ASP A 79 -29.82 -27.54 1.19
N GLN A 80 -28.81 -27.27 0.35
CA GLN A 80 -28.17 -28.26 -0.52
C GLN A 80 -26.65 -27.97 -0.58
N PRO A 81 -25.78 -28.99 -0.45
CA PRO A 81 -24.34 -28.77 -0.34
C PRO A 81 -23.73 -28.47 -1.71
N HIS A 82 -23.41 -27.20 -1.97
CA HIS A 82 -22.61 -26.79 -3.12
C HIS A 82 -21.12 -27.10 -2.88
N PRO A 83 -20.43 -27.83 -3.79
CA PRO A 83 -19.02 -28.14 -3.62
C PRO A 83 -18.16 -27.04 -4.25
N ALA A 84 -17.73 -26.07 -3.46
CA ALA A 84 -16.46 -25.34 -3.60
C ALA A 84 -16.41 -24.32 -2.45
N TYR A 85 -15.29 -24.28 -1.72
CA TYR A 85 -15.01 -23.23 -0.75
C TYR A 85 -15.14 -21.86 -1.44
N ASP A 86 -16.23 -21.12 -1.23
CA ASP A 86 -16.36 -19.76 -1.76
C ASP A 86 -15.51 -18.82 -0.88
N ALA A 87 -14.21 -18.82 -1.16
CA ALA A 87 -13.25 -17.94 -0.55
C ALA A 87 -13.67 -16.49 -0.78
N SER A 88 -14.12 -15.83 0.29
CA SER A 88 -14.44 -14.41 0.30
C SER A 88 -13.17 -13.63 0.64
N ILE A 89 -12.82 -12.66 -0.21
CA ILE A 89 -11.61 -11.85 -0.06
C ILE A 89 -12.01 -10.47 0.46
N CYS A 90 -11.50 -10.09 1.63
CA CYS A 90 -11.63 -8.74 2.15
C CYS A 90 -10.50 -7.86 1.62
N ILE A 91 -10.88 -6.72 1.06
CA ILE A 91 -10.00 -5.66 0.58
C ILE A 91 -10.28 -4.43 1.43
N VAL A 92 -9.26 -3.92 2.11
CA VAL A 92 -9.43 -2.83 3.08
C VAL A 92 -8.54 -1.64 2.75
N GLY A 93 -9.17 -0.49 2.59
CA GLY A 93 -8.51 0.79 2.31
C GLY A 93 -7.71 0.80 1.01
N GLY A 94 -6.56 1.48 1.04
CA GLY A 94 -5.67 1.67 -0.10
C GLY A 94 -5.81 3.02 -0.79
N PHE A 95 -5.28 3.09 -2.01
CA PHE A 95 -5.32 4.26 -2.87
C PHE A 95 -5.73 3.85 -4.29
N ASP A 96 -6.70 4.56 -4.87
CA ASP A 96 -7.27 4.26 -6.19
C ASP A 96 -6.62 5.05 -7.35
N GLY A 97 -5.63 5.89 -7.04
CA GLY A 97 -5.03 6.85 -7.97
C GLY A 97 -5.49 8.28 -7.77
N CYS A 98 -6.58 8.49 -7.03
CA CYS A 98 -7.20 9.79 -6.77
C CYS A 98 -7.33 10.09 -5.28
N SER A 99 -7.73 9.10 -4.47
CA SER A 99 -8.08 9.25 -3.06
C SER A 99 -7.68 8.05 -2.21
N TRP A 100 -7.39 8.31 -0.94
CA TRP A 100 -7.23 7.27 0.08
C TRP A 100 -8.60 6.72 0.45
N LEU A 101 -8.72 5.41 0.52
CA LEU A 101 -9.99 4.73 0.72
C LEU A 101 -10.18 4.35 2.19
N SER A 102 -11.40 4.52 2.69
CA SER A 102 -11.87 3.94 3.97
C SER A 102 -12.71 2.68 3.76
N SER A 103 -12.83 2.21 2.52
CA SER A 103 -13.74 1.13 2.16
C SER A 103 -13.28 -0.22 2.69
N LEU A 104 -14.26 -1.04 3.06
CA LEU A 104 -14.13 -2.47 3.27
C LEU A 104 -14.92 -3.14 2.15
N ASP A 105 -14.22 -3.80 1.23
CA ASP A 105 -14.83 -4.43 0.08
C ASP A 105 -14.65 -5.94 0.18
N ILE A 106 -15.74 -6.69 0.05
CA ILE A 106 -15.72 -8.14 0.00
C ILE A 106 -15.88 -8.57 -1.45
N TYR A 107 -14.91 -9.31 -1.93
CA TYR A 107 -14.88 -9.89 -3.26
C TYR A 107 -15.19 -11.39 -3.19
N SER A 108 -16.24 -11.81 -3.90
CA SER A 108 -16.56 -13.23 -4.11
C SER A 108 -15.92 -13.68 -5.42
N SER A 109 -15.00 -14.64 -5.31
CA SER A 109 -14.24 -15.18 -6.45
C SER A 109 -15.11 -16.00 -7.40
N SER A 110 -16.14 -16.69 -6.89
CA SER A 110 -17.06 -17.47 -7.71
C SER A 110 -18.00 -16.60 -8.57
N GLN A 111 -18.33 -15.39 -8.11
CA GLN A 111 -19.30 -14.50 -8.74
C GLN A 111 -18.67 -13.31 -9.48
N ASP A 112 -17.35 -13.13 -9.39
CA ASP A 112 -16.62 -11.93 -9.82
C ASP A 112 -17.35 -10.63 -9.43
N MET A 113 -17.80 -10.57 -8.17
CA MET A 113 -18.59 -9.46 -7.66
C MET A 113 -17.94 -8.90 -6.40
N MET A 114 -17.86 -7.58 -6.36
CA MET A 114 -17.39 -6.83 -5.20
C MET A 114 -18.58 -6.14 -4.53
N ARG A 115 -18.64 -6.23 -3.20
CA ARG A 115 -19.63 -5.52 -2.37
C ARG A 115 -18.91 -4.70 -1.31
N THR A 116 -19.26 -3.42 -1.21
CA THR A 116 -18.76 -2.54 -0.16
C THR A 116 -19.60 -2.68 1.10
N TRP A 117 -18.93 -2.84 2.23
CA TRP A 117 -19.51 -2.94 3.56
C TRP A 117 -19.27 -1.64 4.35
N THR A 118 -19.58 -1.63 5.64
CA THR A 118 -19.40 -0.45 6.50
C THR A 118 -17.97 0.06 6.41
N THR A 119 -17.81 1.36 6.17
CA THR A 119 -16.50 2.00 6.02
C THR A 119 -15.80 2.18 7.36
N MET A 120 -14.46 2.16 7.34
CA MET A 120 -13.63 2.52 8.49
C MET A 120 -13.82 3.99 8.88
N SER A 121 -13.38 4.33 10.09
CA SER A 121 -13.41 5.72 10.58
C SER A 121 -12.46 6.63 9.80
N PHE A 122 -11.33 6.09 9.34
CA PHE A 122 -10.28 6.85 8.65
C PHE A 122 -9.91 6.20 7.31
N PRO A 123 -9.77 6.98 6.22
CA PRO A 123 -9.18 6.49 4.99
C PRO A 123 -7.69 6.20 5.22
N ARG A 124 -7.21 5.05 4.76
CA ARG A 124 -5.83 4.62 5.04
C ARG A 124 -5.26 3.81 3.90
N SER A 125 -4.05 4.16 3.47
CA SER A 125 -3.18 3.29 2.67
C SER A 125 -1.95 2.89 3.49
N TYR A 126 -1.23 1.85 3.06
CA TYR A 126 -0.10 1.26 3.79
C TYR A 126 -0.46 0.76 5.20
N ALA A 127 -1.74 0.59 5.48
CA ALA A 127 -2.22 -0.08 6.68
C ALA A 127 -2.10 -1.59 6.50
N SER A 128 -1.89 -2.31 7.60
CA SER A 128 -1.85 -3.77 7.61
C SER A 128 -3.11 -4.31 8.28
N ALA A 129 -3.75 -5.30 7.66
CA ALA A 129 -4.95 -5.94 8.18
C ALA A 129 -4.75 -7.45 8.35
N ALA A 130 -5.42 -8.01 9.34
CA ALA A 130 -5.39 -9.44 9.63
C ALA A 130 -6.68 -9.88 10.35
N LYS A 131 -7.05 -11.15 10.19
CA LYS A 131 -8.11 -11.78 11.01
C LYS A 131 -7.51 -12.18 12.35
N PHE A 132 -8.13 -11.76 13.44
CA PHE A 132 -7.72 -12.11 14.81
C PHE A 132 -8.96 -12.17 15.71
N SER A 133 -9.14 -13.25 16.47
CA SER A 133 -10.27 -13.45 17.40
C SER A 133 -11.64 -13.11 16.77
N ASP A 134 -11.95 -13.70 15.60
CA ASP A 134 -13.19 -13.54 14.82
C ASP A 134 -13.50 -12.14 14.30
N ALA A 135 -12.56 -11.19 14.42
CA ALA A 135 -12.69 -9.86 13.84
C ALA A 135 -11.57 -9.57 12.83
N LEU A 136 -11.85 -8.67 11.90
CA LEU A 136 -10.87 -8.13 10.98
C LEU A 136 -10.22 -6.90 11.61
N TYR A 137 -8.93 -6.97 11.92
CA TYR A 137 -8.18 -5.85 12.46
C TYR A 137 -7.50 -5.10 11.34
N ILE A 138 -7.44 -3.77 11.45
CA ILE A 138 -6.63 -2.90 10.62
C ILE A 138 -5.86 -1.90 11.47
N LEU A 139 -4.56 -1.80 11.19
CA LEU A 139 -3.60 -1.07 12.02
C LEU A 139 -2.84 -0.06 11.18
N GLY A 140 -2.65 1.14 11.74
CA GLY A 140 -1.77 2.17 11.20
C GLY A 140 -2.13 2.62 9.78
N GLY A 141 -1.11 2.97 9.00
CA GLY A 141 -1.24 3.51 7.64
C GLY A 141 -1.19 5.03 7.59
N VAL A 142 -1.61 5.61 6.46
CA VAL A 142 -1.51 7.04 6.17
C VAL A 142 -2.65 7.49 5.24
N ASP A 143 -3.11 8.74 5.40
CA ASP A 143 -4.18 9.38 4.61
C ASP A 143 -3.67 10.45 3.63
N GLY A 144 -2.35 10.47 3.39
CA GLY A 144 -1.65 11.47 2.59
C GLY A 144 -1.06 12.63 3.40
N ASN A 145 -1.56 12.88 4.61
CA ASN A 145 -1.06 13.94 5.48
C ASN A 145 -0.43 13.36 6.76
N LEU A 146 -1.12 12.44 7.42
CA LEU A 146 -0.77 11.97 8.75
C LEU A 146 -0.65 10.45 8.78
N TRP A 147 0.45 9.97 9.36
CA TRP A 147 0.60 8.56 9.72
C TRP A 147 -0.19 8.25 10.98
N TYR A 148 -0.84 7.09 11.00
CA TYR A 148 -1.67 6.65 12.10
C TYR A 148 -0.97 5.64 13.00
N ASP A 149 -1.29 5.72 14.28
CA ASP A 149 -1.10 4.69 15.30
C ASP A 149 -2.42 3.97 15.61
N THR A 150 -3.52 4.38 14.98
CA THR A 150 -4.86 3.89 15.28
C THR A 150 -5.05 2.45 14.83
N VAL A 151 -5.75 1.71 15.68
CA VAL A 151 -6.17 0.33 15.42
C VAL A 151 -7.69 0.28 15.45
N GLU A 152 -8.29 -0.31 14.42
CA GLU A 152 -9.73 -0.56 14.35
C GLU A 152 -9.96 -2.06 14.12
N SER A 153 -11.01 -2.62 14.70
CA SER A 153 -11.47 -3.98 14.39
C SER A 153 -12.88 -3.95 13.84
N TYR A 154 -13.14 -4.74 12.82
CA TYR A 154 -14.44 -4.92 12.21
C TYR A 154 -15.04 -6.26 12.64
N ASN A 155 -16.24 -6.20 13.22
CA ASN A 155 -17.01 -7.39 13.57
C ASN A 155 -18.04 -7.68 12.45
N PRO A 156 -17.91 -8.82 11.73
CA PRO A 156 -18.81 -9.17 10.64
C PRO A 156 -20.25 -9.48 11.10
N LEU A 157 -20.44 -9.92 12.35
CA LEU A 157 -21.77 -10.26 12.90
C LEU A 157 -22.59 -9.01 13.20
N SER A 158 -21.96 -7.97 13.73
CA SER A 158 -22.64 -6.69 14.04
C SER A 158 -22.50 -5.65 12.94
N ASN A 159 -21.70 -5.93 11.91
CA ASN A 159 -21.36 -5.02 10.82
C ASN A 159 -20.83 -3.65 11.28
N GLN A 160 -19.98 -3.65 12.31
CA GLN A 160 -19.48 -2.43 12.94
C GLN A 160 -17.97 -2.45 13.14
N TRP A 161 -17.37 -1.27 12.96
CA TRP A 161 -16.00 -0.98 13.33
C TRP A 161 -15.93 -0.54 14.81
N THR A 162 -14.86 -0.92 15.48
CA THR A 162 -14.60 -0.58 16.88
C THR A 162 -13.14 -0.15 17.04
N THR A 163 -12.90 0.97 17.69
CA THR A 163 -11.55 1.42 18.03
C THR A 163 -10.92 0.48 19.05
N ARG A 164 -9.64 0.17 18.83
CA ARG A 164 -8.82 -0.71 19.67
C ARG A 164 -7.61 0.04 20.22
N PRO A 165 -6.90 -0.52 21.20
CA PRO A 165 -5.68 0.08 21.73
C PRO A 165 -4.70 0.46 20.60
N PRO A 166 -4.21 1.73 20.57
CA PRO A 166 -3.34 2.20 19.50
C PRO A 166 -1.93 1.62 19.63
N LEU A 167 -1.20 1.61 18.52
CA LEU A 167 0.25 1.31 18.48
C LEU A 167 1.03 2.34 19.29
N ASN A 168 2.26 2.00 19.70
CA ASN A 168 3.13 2.93 20.42
C ASN A 168 3.69 4.05 19.53
N GLN A 169 3.64 3.87 18.20
CA GLN A 169 4.12 4.83 17.22
C GLN A 169 3.21 4.91 16.01
N LYS A 170 3.16 6.11 15.40
CA LYS A 170 2.49 6.35 14.13
C LYS A 170 3.31 5.78 12.99
N LYS A 171 2.79 4.74 12.32
CA LYS A 171 3.52 4.03 11.26
C LYS A 171 2.59 3.25 10.34
N GLY A 172 3.12 2.83 9.20
CA GLY A 172 2.50 1.86 8.30
C GLY A 172 3.57 1.05 7.58
N SER A 173 3.15 0.25 6.60
CA SER A 173 4.02 -0.67 5.86
C SER A 173 4.83 -1.59 6.77
N PHE A 174 4.25 -2.05 7.88
CA PHE A 174 4.86 -3.05 8.76
C PHE A 174 4.28 -4.43 8.47
N ALA A 175 4.99 -5.49 8.85
CA ALA A 175 4.41 -6.82 8.83
C ALA A 175 3.50 -7.00 10.06
N LEU A 176 2.31 -7.54 9.85
CA LEU A 176 1.34 -7.88 10.90
C LEU A 176 1.13 -9.39 10.91
N LEU A 177 1.36 -10.01 12.07
CA LEU A 177 1.23 -11.46 12.26
C LEU A 177 0.24 -11.74 13.39
N PRO A 178 -0.96 -12.26 13.09
CA PRO A 178 -1.81 -12.85 14.10
C PRO A 178 -1.27 -14.23 14.49
N LEU A 179 -1.11 -14.45 15.78
CA LEU A 179 -0.79 -15.72 16.43
C LEU A 179 -1.93 -16.06 17.40
N GLU A 180 -2.14 -17.33 17.74
CA GLU A 180 -3.34 -17.82 18.44
C GLU A 180 -3.86 -16.86 19.54
N ASP A 181 -2.96 -16.36 20.41
CA ASP A 181 -3.33 -15.48 21.54
C ASP A 181 -2.78 -14.05 21.44
N SER A 182 -2.16 -13.64 20.33
CA SER A 182 -1.50 -12.32 20.24
C SER A 182 -1.32 -11.83 18.80
N MET A 183 -1.06 -10.55 18.60
CA MET A 183 -0.65 -10.00 17.31
C MET A 183 0.71 -9.34 17.40
N PHE A 184 1.54 -9.53 16.38
CA PHE A 184 2.87 -8.92 16.30
C PHE A 184 2.92 -7.93 15.15
N VAL A 185 3.48 -6.76 15.42
CA VAL A 185 3.76 -5.71 14.43
C VAL A 185 5.27 -5.55 14.34
N VAL A 186 5.82 -5.72 13.13
CA VAL A 186 7.26 -5.74 12.89
C VAL A 186 7.67 -4.65 11.90
N GLY A 187 8.54 -3.74 12.34
CA GLY A 187 9.13 -2.70 11.50
C GLY A 187 8.13 -1.62 11.09
N GLY A 188 8.17 -1.24 9.82
CA GLY A 188 7.37 -0.17 9.22
C GLY A 188 8.13 1.16 9.13
N GLY A 189 7.38 2.23 8.89
CA GLY A 189 7.92 3.60 8.88
C GLY A 189 6.83 4.66 8.84
N ASN A 190 7.25 5.91 8.93
CA ASN A 190 6.38 7.09 8.99
C ASN A 190 6.73 8.17 7.96
N GLY A 191 7.37 7.78 6.86
CA GLY A 191 7.84 8.69 5.81
C GLY A 191 9.06 9.54 6.19
N VAL A 192 9.44 9.60 7.47
CA VAL A 192 10.66 10.27 7.95
C VAL A 192 11.73 9.24 8.27
N GLU A 193 11.36 8.16 8.95
CA GLU A 193 12.28 7.08 9.27
C GLU A 193 11.64 5.70 9.10
N CYS A 194 12.51 4.69 8.99
CA CYS A 194 12.16 3.28 9.07
C CYS A 194 12.37 2.79 10.50
N PHE A 195 11.56 1.82 10.92
CA PHE A 195 11.60 1.25 12.26
C PHE A 195 12.16 -0.18 12.24
N SER A 196 12.88 -0.53 13.31
CA SER A 196 13.27 -1.91 13.62
C SER A 196 12.44 -2.48 14.77
N GLU A 197 11.57 -1.67 15.36
CA GLU A 197 10.78 -2.03 16.53
C GLU A 197 9.82 -3.16 16.23
N VAL A 198 9.63 -4.02 17.24
CA VAL A 198 8.61 -5.06 17.23
C VAL A 198 7.70 -4.82 18.42
N GLU A 199 6.39 -4.85 18.15
CA GLU A 199 5.35 -4.67 19.17
C GLU A 199 4.45 -5.90 19.19
N MET A 200 4.08 -6.34 20.39
CA MET A 200 3.18 -7.47 20.62
C MET A 200 1.92 -6.98 21.33
N PHE A 201 0.75 -7.29 20.79
CA PHE A 201 -0.53 -7.02 21.44
C PHE A 201 -0.83 -8.13 22.46
N ASP A 202 -0.89 -7.78 23.74
CA ASP A 202 -1.35 -8.70 24.80
C ASP A 202 -2.85 -8.45 25.05
N PRO A 203 -3.75 -9.39 24.67
CA PRO A 203 -5.18 -9.22 24.89
C PRO A 203 -5.59 -9.17 26.36
N ASN A 204 -4.81 -9.78 27.27
CA ASN A 204 -5.10 -9.79 28.70
C ASN A 204 -4.86 -8.41 29.32
N ILE A 205 -3.84 -7.70 28.84
CA ILE A 205 -3.50 -6.34 29.28
C ILE A 205 -4.24 -5.28 28.44
N GLY A 206 -4.63 -5.63 27.22
CA GLY A 206 -5.26 -4.72 26.26
C GLY A 206 -4.31 -3.63 25.78
N LYS A 207 -3.03 -3.96 25.56
CA LYS A 207 -1.99 -2.99 25.13
C LYS A 207 -0.98 -3.61 24.18
N TRP A 208 -0.39 -2.74 23.36
CA TRP A 208 0.80 -3.04 22.57
C TRP A 208 2.05 -2.87 23.42
N MET A 209 2.81 -3.94 23.57
CA MET A 209 4.03 -4.01 24.36
C MET A 209 5.25 -4.03 23.44
N PRO A 210 6.25 -3.17 23.64
CA PRO A 210 7.50 -3.28 22.90
C PRO A 210 8.24 -4.57 23.29
N ILE A 211 8.73 -5.30 22.30
CA ILE A 211 9.56 -6.48 22.50
C ILE A 211 10.93 -6.29 21.82
N GLN A 212 11.71 -7.36 21.71
CA GLN A 212 13.02 -7.32 21.08
C GLN A 212 12.95 -6.80 19.64
N SER A 213 13.56 -5.64 19.40
CA SER A 213 13.70 -5.05 18.07
C SER A 213 14.57 -5.90 17.15
N LEU A 214 14.33 -5.77 15.85
CA LEU A 214 15.17 -6.31 14.78
C LEU A 214 16.57 -5.69 14.80
N LEU A 215 17.54 -6.41 14.24
CA LEU A 215 18.92 -5.92 14.05
C LEU A 215 19.01 -4.73 13.08
N HIS A 216 18.09 -4.65 12.14
CA HIS A 216 18.05 -3.62 11.11
C HIS A 216 16.63 -3.05 10.98
N LYS A 217 16.54 -1.75 10.69
CA LYS A 217 15.28 -1.08 10.34
C LYS A 217 14.71 -1.70 9.05
N ARG A 218 13.38 -1.83 8.96
CA ARG A 218 12.71 -2.40 7.77
C ARG A 218 11.36 -1.72 7.55
N PHE A 219 11.23 -1.02 6.43
CA PHE A 219 9.96 -0.56 5.86
C PHE A 219 9.46 -1.57 4.82
N ALA A 220 8.17 -1.85 4.82
CA ALA A 220 7.55 -2.90 4.01
C ALA A 220 8.23 -4.29 4.14
N PRO A 221 8.55 -4.79 5.36
CA PRO A 221 9.02 -6.16 5.51
C PRO A 221 7.89 -7.16 5.23
N ALA A 222 8.27 -8.33 4.73
CA ALA A 222 7.40 -9.51 4.77
C ALA A 222 7.70 -10.31 6.04
N ALA A 223 6.68 -10.94 6.63
CA ALA A 223 6.91 -11.83 7.74
C ALA A 223 5.93 -13.01 7.76
N ALA A 224 6.39 -14.14 8.27
CA ALA A 224 5.60 -15.36 8.45
C ALA A 224 5.97 -16.02 9.78
N GLU A 225 5.02 -16.72 10.38
CA GLU A 225 5.29 -17.59 11.52
C GLU A 225 5.40 -19.04 11.05
N VAL A 226 6.43 -19.76 11.53
CA VAL A 226 6.57 -21.19 11.31
C VAL A 226 7.12 -21.88 12.57
N HIS A 227 6.32 -22.77 13.15
CA HIS A 227 6.63 -23.56 14.35
C HIS A 227 7.04 -22.71 15.58
N GLY A 228 6.30 -21.63 15.83
CA GLY A 228 6.51 -20.68 16.92
C GLY A 228 7.60 -19.66 16.66
N ILE A 229 8.20 -19.63 15.46
CA ILE A 229 9.29 -18.72 15.10
C ILE A 229 8.80 -17.71 14.07
N LEU A 230 9.02 -16.43 14.37
CA LEU A 230 8.76 -15.33 13.45
C LEU A 230 9.94 -15.14 12.50
N TYR A 231 9.68 -15.32 11.20
CA TYR A 231 10.61 -15.06 10.12
C TYR A 231 10.27 -13.72 9.47
N VAL A 232 11.28 -12.87 9.31
CA VAL A 232 11.11 -11.52 8.75
C VAL A 232 12.10 -11.35 7.61
N SER A 233 11.60 -11.09 6.41
CA SER A 233 12.40 -10.98 5.20
C SER A 233 12.15 -9.65 4.46
N GLY A 234 13.13 -9.25 3.65
CA GLY A 234 13.01 -8.09 2.77
C GLY A 234 12.88 -6.75 3.50
N GLY A 235 12.23 -5.81 2.79
CA GLY A 235 12.00 -4.44 3.22
C GLY A 235 13.15 -3.47 2.91
N TYR A 236 12.93 -2.20 3.23
CA TYR A 236 13.87 -1.08 3.04
C TYR A 236 14.40 -0.59 4.39
N ASN A 237 15.72 -0.47 4.55
CA ASN A 237 16.32 -0.11 5.85
C ASN A 237 16.52 1.39 6.07
N GLY A 238 16.07 2.23 5.14
CA GLY A 238 16.33 3.67 5.14
C GLY A 238 17.43 4.09 4.15
N ASN A 239 18.30 3.15 3.73
CA ASN A 239 19.39 3.39 2.78
C ASN A 239 19.35 2.47 1.56
N SER A 240 18.99 1.20 1.75
CA SER A 240 18.95 0.18 0.70
C SER A 240 17.84 -0.83 0.94
N TYR A 241 17.43 -1.50 -0.13
CA TYR A 241 16.49 -2.61 -0.08
C TYR A 241 17.21 -3.90 0.28
N LEU A 242 16.58 -4.69 1.15
CA LEU A 242 17.10 -5.97 1.61
C LEU A 242 16.56 -7.06 0.66
N LYS A 243 17.47 -7.85 0.08
CA LYS A 243 17.25 -8.70 -1.10
C LYS A 243 16.48 -10.01 -0.83
N TYR A 244 15.40 -9.99 -0.05
CA TYR A 244 14.65 -11.23 0.20
C TYR A 244 13.14 -11.02 0.33
N ALA A 245 12.44 -10.82 -0.79
CA ALA A 245 10.99 -10.70 -0.81
C ALA A 245 10.38 -11.08 -2.17
N ILE A 246 9.11 -11.45 -2.14
CA ILE A 246 8.22 -11.60 -3.29
C ILE A 246 7.89 -10.21 -3.84
N GLY A 247 8.36 -9.91 -5.04
CA GLY A 247 8.24 -8.59 -5.68
C GLY A 247 8.97 -7.48 -4.93
N GLY A 248 8.52 -6.23 -5.11
CA GLY A 248 9.01 -5.06 -4.36
C GLY A 248 9.78 -4.06 -5.21
N PHE A 249 10.65 -3.26 -4.59
CA PHE A 249 11.53 -2.28 -5.25
C PHE A 249 12.97 -2.57 -4.82
N ASP A 250 13.94 -2.57 -5.72
CA ASP A 250 15.34 -2.97 -5.42
C ASP A 250 16.28 -1.79 -5.11
N GLY A 251 15.75 -0.57 -5.10
CA GLY A 251 16.52 0.68 -4.99
C GLY A 251 16.60 1.47 -6.29
N ASN A 252 16.32 0.83 -7.43
CA ASN A 252 16.30 1.46 -8.76
C ASN A 252 15.00 1.20 -9.54
N ARG A 253 14.34 0.05 -9.35
CA ARG A 253 13.13 -0.34 -10.07
C ARG A 253 12.25 -1.25 -9.23
N MET A 254 10.96 -1.31 -9.59
CA MET A 254 10.07 -2.38 -9.11
C MET A 254 10.56 -3.72 -9.68
N VAL A 255 10.63 -4.75 -8.86
CA VAL A 255 11.13 -6.09 -9.21
C VAL A 255 10.00 -7.12 -9.13
N SER A 256 10.05 -8.13 -10.01
CA SER A 256 9.06 -9.21 -10.13
C SER A 256 9.52 -10.56 -9.55
N THR A 257 10.70 -10.59 -8.92
CA THR A 257 11.30 -11.81 -8.40
C THR A 257 10.53 -12.35 -7.20
N VAL A 258 10.28 -13.64 -7.16
CA VAL A 258 9.60 -14.33 -6.06
C VAL A 258 10.61 -15.23 -5.37
N GLU A 259 10.80 -15.02 -4.06
CA GLU A 259 11.69 -15.86 -3.26
C GLU A 259 10.88 -16.63 -2.23
N VAL A 260 11.03 -17.95 -2.25
CA VAL A 260 10.42 -18.85 -1.27
C VAL A 260 11.48 -19.19 -0.22
N PHE A 261 11.16 -18.91 1.04
CA PHE A 261 11.98 -19.30 2.18
C PHE A 261 11.37 -20.53 2.85
N ASP A 262 12.01 -21.70 2.71
CA ASP A 262 11.69 -22.89 3.50
C ASP A 262 12.51 -22.88 4.80
N PRO A 263 11.89 -22.61 5.97
CA PRO A 263 12.61 -22.56 7.23
C PRO A 263 13.17 -23.91 7.69
N ARG A 264 12.74 -25.03 7.09
CA ARG A 264 13.24 -26.38 7.41
C ARG A 264 14.47 -26.76 6.59
N ALA A 265 14.62 -26.20 5.39
CA ALA A 265 15.74 -26.46 4.48
C ALA A 265 16.91 -25.48 4.68
N GLY A 266 16.66 -24.30 5.28
CA GLY A 266 17.69 -23.30 5.53
C GLY A 266 18.24 -22.64 4.25
N SER A 267 17.51 -22.74 3.14
CA SER A 267 17.90 -22.20 1.83
C SER A 267 16.75 -21.46 1.16
N CYS A 268 17.03 -20.27 0.60
CA CYS A 268 16.11 -19.58 -0.30
C CYS A 268 16.19 -20.22 -1.69
N MET A 269 15.05 -20.44 -2.34
CA MET A 269 15.00 -20.82 -3.75
C MET A 269 14.26 -19.76 -4.56
N MET A 270 14.81 -19.44 -5.75
CA MET A 270 14.17 -18.58 -6.73
C MET A 270 13.08 -19.38 -7.43
N VAL A 271 11.86 -18.83 -7.49
CA VAL A 271 10.79 -19.37 -8.34
C VAL A 271 10.49 -18.42 -9.49
N ASP A 272 9.65 -18.86 -10.43
CA ASP A 272 9.34 -18.11 -11.64
C ASP A 272 8.86 -16.69 -11.33
N SER A 273 9.41 -15.72 -12.07
CA SER A 273 9.14 -14.31 -11.87
C SER A 273 7.72 -13.95 -12.32
N MET A 274 7.07 -13.02 -11.62
CA MET A 274 5.75 -12.49 -12.03
C MET A 274 5.79 -11.91 -13.45
N ASN A 275 4.67 -11.96 -14.16
CA ASN A 275 4.57 -11.44 -15.53
C ASN A 275 4.72 -9.91 -15.59
N ASN A 276 4.42 -9.20 -14.49
CA ASN A 276 4.60 -7.76 -14.36
C ASN A 276 5.41 -7.40 -13.11
N SER A 277 6.36 -6.49 -13.24
CA SER A 277 7.01 -5.84 -12.10
C SER A 277 6.01 -4.93 -11.37
N ARG A 278 5.79 -5.18 -10.07
CA ARG A 278 4.86 -4.39 -9.26
C ARG A 278 5.27 -4.31 -7.80
N GLY A 279 4.96 -3.20 -7.15
CA GLY A 279 5.10 -2.97 -5.70
C GLY A 279 3.77 -2.61 -5.05
N CYS A 280 3.66 -2.76 -3.72
CA CYS A 280 2.47 -2.41 -2.94
C CYS A 280 1.15 -3.08 -3.42
N PHE A 281 1.25 -4.34 -3.84
CA PHE A 281 0.13 -5.19 -4.26
C PHE A 281 -0.39 -6.02 -3.08
N GLY A 282 -1.67 -6.42 -3.14
CA GLY A 282 -2.22 -7.39 -2.21
C GLY A 282 -1.83 -8.81 -2.62
N THR A 283 -1.45 -9.67 -1.66
CA THR A 283 -1.16 -11.08 -1.92
C THR A 283 -2.02 -11.95 -1.02
N ILE A 284 -2.62 -13.00 -1.59
CA ILE A 284 -3.46 -13.96 -0.86
C ILE A 284 -3.25 -15.36 -1.42
N VAL A 285 -3.41 -16.38 -0.58
CA VAL A 285 -3.36 -17.78 -0.99
C VAL A 285 -4.77 -18.35 -0.91
N ILE A 286 -5.27 -18.93 -2.01
CA ILE A 286 -6.57 -19.60 -2.07
C ILE A 286 -6.31 -21.01 -2.58
N GLY A 287 -6.60 -22.02 -1.74
CA GLY A 287 -6.21 -23.40 -2.04
C GLY A 287 -4.69 -23.53 -2.16
N GLU A 288 -4.21 -23.95 -3.33
CA GLU A 288 -2.78 -24.10 -3.65
C GLU A 288 -2.25 -22.96 -4.57
N GLU A 289 -3.04 -21.91 -4.79
CA GLU A 289 -2.73 -20.84 -5.74
C GLU A 289 -2.44 -19.51 -5.04
N ILE A 290 -1.35 -18.83 -5.46
CA ILE A 290 -0.99 -17.49 -4.98
C ILE A 290 -1.64 -16.47 -5.90
N HIS A 291 -2.47 -15.59 -5.35
CA HIS A 291 -3.12 -14.50 -6.06
C HIS A 291 -2.49 -13.16 -5.69
N VAL A 292 -2.13 -12.38 -6.71
CA VAL A 292 -1.54 -11.05 -6.61
C VAL A 292 -2.50 -10.03 -7.22
N ILE A 293 -2.94 -9.07 -6.41
CA ILE A 293 -4.02 -8.14 -6.73
C ILE A 293 -3.49 -6.70 -6.81
N GLY A 294 -3.70 -6.03 -7.94
CA GLY A 294 -3.44 -4.61 -8.10
C GLY A 294 -1.96 -4.23 -7.92
N GLY A 295 -1.70 -3.10 -7.25
CA GLY A 295 -0.37 -2.58 -7.00
C GLY A 295 0.08 -1.50 -7.98
N LEU A 296 1.34 -1.09 -7.87
CA LEU A 296 1.97 -0.04 -8.67
C LEU A 296 2.97 -0.65 -9.64
N ARG A 297 2.86 -0.35 -10.94
CA ARG A 297 3.87 -0.75 -11.93
C ARG A 297 5.11 0.16 -11.90
N ASP A 298 4.86 1.43 -11.65
CA ASP A 298 5.82 2.53 -11.52
C ASP A 298 5.24 3.58 -10.54
N ASP A 299 5.93 4.70 -10.32
CA ASP A 299 5.49 5.76 -9.40
C ASP A 299 4.16 6.44 -9.77
N LYS A 300 3.53 6.07 -10.89
CA LYS A 300 2.37 6.79 -11.46
C LYS A 300 1.19 5.88 -11.79
N GLU A 301 1.41 4.63 -12.19
CA GLU A 301 0.33 3.76 -12.64
C GLU A 301 -0.10 2.70 -11.61
N VAL A 302 -1.30 2.88 -11.08
CA VAL A 302 -2.05 1.88 -10.30
C VAL A 302 -2.68 0.86 -11.24
N LEU A 303 -2.42 -0.42 -10.96
CA LEU A 303 -2.90 -1.56 -11.71
C LEU A 303 -4.27 -2.03 -11.19
N ASP A 304 -5.10 -2.50 -12.13
CA ASP A 304 -6.38 -3.18 -11.88
C ASP A 304 -6.29 -4.69 -12.17
N LYS A 305 -5.07 -5.20 -12.37
CA LYS A 305 -4.84 -6.60 -12.77
C LYS A 305 -4.65 -7.51 -11.58
N VAL A 306 -5.24 -8.69 -11.69
CA VAL A 306 -4.99 -9.84 -10.82
C VAL A 306 -4.21 -10.91 -11.57
N GLU A 307 -3.14 -11.43 -10.96
CA GLU A 307 -2.36 -12.56 -11.46
C GLU A 307 -2.44 -13.71 -10.46
N CYS A 308 -2.54 -14.96 -10.94
CA CYS A 308 -2.45 -16.15 -10.10
C CYS A 308 -1.23 -16.98 -10.48
N TYR A 309 -0.58 -17.59 -9.49
CA TYR A 309 0.49 -18.56 -9.66
C TYR A 309 0.02 -19.91 -9.15
N LYS A 310 0.24 -20.95 -9.96
CA LYS A 310 -0.01 -22.33 -9.60
C LYS A 310 1.23 -23.17 -9.90
N ASP A 311 1.61 -24.03 -8.96
CA ASP A 311 2.78 -24.89 -9.11
C ASP A 311 2.63 -25.81 -10.33
N GLY A 312 3.67 -25.88 -11.17
CA GLY A 312 3.66 -26.60 -12.44
C GLY A 312 2.98 -25.91 -13.62
N GLU A 313 2.18 -24.85 -13.41
CA GLU A 313 1.51 -24.08 -14.47
C GLU A 313 2.03 -22.64 -14.63
N GLY A 314 2.72 -22.10 -13.61
CA GLY A 314 3.30 -20.75 -13.64
C GLY A 314 2.27 -19.63 -13.44
N TRP A 315 2.63 -18.41 -13.81
CA TRP A 315 1.79 -17.22 -13.66
C TRP A 315 0.78 -17.06 -14.79
N GLN A 316 -0.50 -16.90 -14.43
CA GLN A 316 -1.61 -16.64 -15.35
C GLN A 316 -2.32 -15.33 -14.96
N VAL A 317 -2.82 -14.58 -15.95
CA VAL A 317 -3.66 -13.40 -15.68
C VAL A 317 -5.07 -13.90 -15.41
N SER A 318 -5.65 -13.53 -14.27
CA SER A 318 -7.02 -13.93 -13.95
C SER A 318 -8.05 -13.06 -14.68
N ASN A 319 -9.29 -13.53 -14.76
CA ASN A 319 -10.40 -12.79 -15.35
C ASN A 319 -11.12 -11.86 -14.36
N TRP A 320 -10.58 -11.68 -13.15
CA TRP A 320 -11.22 -10.90 -12.09
C TRP A 320 -11.16 -9.40 -12.41
N LYS A 321 -12.31 -8.82 -12.77
CA LYS A 321 -12.37 -7.40 -13.19
C LYS A 321 -12.99 -6.49 -12.16
N ALA A 322 -13.76 -7.02 -11.20
CA ALA A 322 -14.54 -6.20 -10.30
C ALA A 322 -13.73 -5.44 -9.24
N ILE A 323 -12.47 -5.84 -8.98
CA ILE A 323 -11.62 -5.24 -7.95
C ILE A 323 -11.17 -3.81 -8.30
N GLY A 324 -11.00 -3.53 -9.60
CA GLY A 324 -10.59 -2.21 -10.09
C GLY A 324 -9.16 -1.81 -9.70
N LYS A 325 -8.81 -0.53 -9.91
CA LYS A 325 -7.48 0.02 -9.63
C LYS A 325 -7.28 0.26 -8.14
N ARG A 326 -6.36 -0.48 -7.51
CA ARG A 326 -5.98 -0.27 -6.11
C ARG A 326 -4.50 -0.58 -5.88
N CYS A 327 -3.88 0.18 -4.99
CA CYS A 327 -2.56 -0.14 -4.44
C CYS A 327 -2.50 0.19 -2.93
N CYS A 328 -1.48 -0.36 -2.26
CA CYS A 328 -1.20 -0.10 -0.84
C CYS A 328 -2.41 -0.40 0.07
N PHE A 329 -3.27 -1.34 -0.33
CA PHE A 329 -4.40 -1.84 0.44
C PHE A 329 -4.00 -3.12 1.18
N SER A 330 -4.79 -3.50 2.17
CA SER A 330 -4.67 -4.80 2.82
C SER A 330 -5.65 -5.81 2.23
N VAL A 331 -5.22 -7.06 2.13
CA VAL A 331 -6.03 -8.19 1.67
C VAL A 331 -6.03 -9.27 2.74
N VAL A 332 -7.22 -9.79 3.07
CA VAL A 332 -7.41 -10.85 4.06
C VAL A 332 -8.40 -11.88 3.51
N LEU A 333 -8.06 -13.17 3.62
CA LEU A 333 -8.98 -14.27 3.34
C LEU A 333 -9.90 -14.47 4.53
N VAL A 334 -11.21 -14.60 4.32
CA VAL A 334 -12.19 -14.68 5.43
C VAL A 334 -12.82 -16.05 5.55
#